data_AF-A0A1X3P5N7-F1
#
_entry.id   AF-A0A1X3P5N7-F1
#
_cell.length_a   1.000
_cell.length_b   1.000
_cell.length_c   1.000
_cell.angle_alpha   90.00
_cell.angle_beta   90.00
_cell.angle_gamma   90.00
#
_symmetry.space_group_name_H-M   'P 1'
#
loop_
_entity.id
_entity.type
_entity.pdbx_description
1 polymer ?
#
loop_
_entity_poly.entity_id
_entity_poly.type
_entity_poly.pdbx_seq_one_letter_code
_entity_poly.pdbx_strand_id
1 'polypeptide(L)'
;MRDSTSETITSVRQRLCHEGRDTRHQIIAGLSFGFWSGMLGARYEDLWRSALRHAFPNSSGARKDVARDVEAIRKFRNRLAHHDSMLNIDIPFEMRRVHRVAAYIDTTVASWLARADRSLAVYAERPTFGFDTVVVPAKRAWPLYQDTQAYVCQPGRWFQPVERIAFYADQCIQAPVPKILYRRDNVTWTPREAERLADSDDRNDRKIASVITASREQGWAEGMYQVFLLSGPGHPQHRQLDTALPHETSGRGSAFVQRQRYVSLHQLETAHTTADLST
;
A
#
# COMPACT_ATOMS: atom_id res chain seq x y z
N MET A 1 20.19 -29.21 -14.08
CA MET A 1 18.95 -29.14 -13.28
C MET A 1 17.87 -28.66 -14.23
N ARG A 2 16.89 -29.50 -14.59
CA ARG A 2 15.89 -29.15 -15.63
C ARG A 2 15.03 -27.98 -15.13
N ASP A 3 14.86 -26.98 -15.99
CA ASP A 3 14.13 -25.75 -15.67
C ASP A 3 12.63 -26.05 -15.49
N SER A 4 12.12 -25.90 -14.27
CA SER A 4 10.69 -25.97 -13.94
C SER A 4 9.81 -25.11 -14.86
N THR A 5 10.37 -24.02 -15.41
CA THR A 5 9.74 -23.17 -16.44
C THR A 5 9.53 -23.90 -17.76
N SER A 6 10.56 -24.61 -18.25
CA SER A 6 10.51 -25.38 -19.49
C SER A 6 9.51 -26.53 -19.38
N GLU A 7 9.43 -27.17 -18.21
CA GLU A 7 8.45 -28.22 -17.93
C GLU A 7 7.02 -27.67 -17.95
N THR A 8 6.80 -26.48 -17.37
CA THR A 8 5.49 -25.81 -17.39
C THR A 8 5.05 -25.44 -18.81
N ILE A 9 5.94 -24.86 -19.61
CA ILE A 9 5.65 -24.51 -21.02
C ILE A 9 5.35 -25.78 -21.82
N THR A 10 6.13 -26.83 -21.62
CA THR A 10 5.95 -28.12 -22.31
C THR A 10 4.61 -28.75 -21.96
N SER A 11 4.22 -28.74 -20.69
CA SER A 11 2.93 -29.25 -20.23
C SER A 11 1.75 -28.47 -20.85
N VAL A 12 1.81 -27.14 -20.88
CA VAL A 12 0.78 -26.31 -21.53
C VAL A 12 0.71 -26.61 -23.02
N ARG A 13 1.87 -26.72 -23.69
CA ARG A 13 1.95 -27.05 -25.12
C ARG A 13 1.38 -28.43 -25.42
N GLN A 14 1.69 -29.45 -24.62
CA GLN A 14 1.17 -30.81 -24.80
C GLN A 14 -0.36 -30.84 -24.71
N ARG A 15 -0.94 -30.16 -23.71
CA ARG A 15 -2.40 -30.03 -23.60
C ARG A 15 -3.01 -29.35 -24.83
N LEU A 16 -2.46 -28.22 -25.26
CA LEU A 16 -2.97 -27.48 -26.43
C LEU A 16 -2.78 -28.23 -27.75
N CYS A 17 -1.72 -29.05 -27.87
CA CYS A 17 -1.48 -29.90 -29.03
C CYS A 17 -2.58 -30.95 -29.18
N HIS A 18 -3.08 -31.52 -28.08
CA HIS A 18 -4.20 -32.47 -28.10
C HIS A 18 -5.51 -31.82 -28.59
N GLU A 19 -5.65 -30.51 -28.38
CA GLU A 19 -6.79 -29.70 -28.84
C GLU A 19 -6.58 -29.09 -30.24
N GLY A 20 -5.43 -29.33 -30.90
CA GLY A 20 -5.10 -28.73 -32.20
C GLY A 20 -4.86 -27.21 -32.17
N ARG A 21 -4.51 -26.65 -31.01
CA ARG A 21 -4.42 -25.19 -30.76
C ARG A 21 -3.02 -24.73 -30.33
N ASP A 22 -1.95 -25.37 -30.75
CA ASP A 22 -0.58 -25.14 -30.24
C ASP A 22 0.14 -23.88 -30.77
N THR A 23 -0.60 -22.82 -31.10
CA THR A 23 -0.01 -21.55 -31.53
C THR A 23 0.67 -20.80 -30.37
N ARG A 24 1.66 -19.96 -30.67
CA ARG A 24 2.38 -19.14 -29.67
C ARG A 24 1.42 -18.34 -28.77
N HIS A 25 0.40 -17.72 -29.35
CA HIS A 25 -0.58 -16.91 -28.61
C HIS A 25 -1.41 -17.76 -27.64
N GLN A 26 -1.78 -18.98 -28.05
CA GLN A 26 -2.53 -19.91 -27.20
C GLN A 26 -1.66 -20.46 -26.06
N ILE A 27 -0.38 -20.74 -26.32
CA ILE A 27 0.58 -21.13 -25.27
C ILE A 27 0.70 -20.00 -24.24
N ILE A 28 0.90 -18.76 -24.69
CA ILE A 28 0.97 -17.58 -23.80
C ILE A 28 -0.30 -17.43 -22.97
N ALA A 29 -1.48 -17.55 -23.60
CA ALA A 29 -2.78 -17.46 -22.93
C ALA A 29 -3.03 -18.63 -21.95
N GLY A 30 -2.43 -19.79 -22.21
CA GLY A 30 -2.55 -20.98 -21.37
C GLY A 30 -1.67 -20.96 -20.12
N LEU A 31 -0.73 -20.02 -20.01
CA LEU A 31 0.14 -19.88 -18.84
C LEU A 31 -0.58 -19.16 -17.70
N SER A 32 -0.41 -19.67 -16.48
CA SER A 32 -1.05 -19.09 -15.30
C SER A 32 -0.42 -17.76 -14.89
N PHE A 33 -1.16 -16.94 -14.15
CA PHE A 33 -0.60 -15.71 -13.59
C PHE A 33 0.61 -15.97 -12.66
N GLY A 34 0.62 -17.11 -11.95
CA GLY A 34 1.74 -17.52 -11.11
C GLY A 34 3.02 -17.85 -11.88
N PHE A 35 2.90 -18.31 -13.13
CA PHE A 35 4.05 -18.49 -14.02
C PHE A 35 4.72 -17.14 -14.32
N TRP A 36 3.92 -16.15 -14.72
CA TRP A 36 4.41 -14.81 -15.06
C TRP A 36 5.00 -14.08 -13.85
N SER A 37 4.36 -14.17 -12.67
CA SER A 37 4.94 -13.60 -11.44
C SER A 37 6.26 -14.27 -11.07
N GLY A 38 6.37 -15.59 -11.29
CA GLY A 38 7.59 -16.36 -11.04
C GLY A 38 8.78 -15.93 -11.91
N MET A 39 8.51 -15.52 -13.15
CA MET A 39 9.54 -14.99 -14.07
C MET A 39 10.15 -13.66 -13.60
N LEU A 40 9.48 -12.94 -12.70
CA LEU A 40 10.02 -11.72 -12.11
C LEU A 40 10.91 -12.00 -10.89
N GLY A 41 11.16 -13.27 -10.55
CA GLY A 41 12.01 -13.67 -9.43
C GLY A 41 13.51 -13.41 -9.65
N ALA A 42 14.30 -13.45 -8.56
CA ALA A 42 15.74 -13.14 -8.59
C ALA A 42 16.57 -14.06 -9.50
N ARG A 43 16.15 -15.31 -9.69
CA ARG A 43 16.80 -16.27 -10.59
C ARG A 43 16.77 -15.87 -12.07
N TYR A 44 15.90 -14.93 -12.44
CA TYR A 44 15.74 -14.44 -13.82
C TYR A 44 16.25 -13.01 -13.98
N GLU A 45 17.21 -12.58 -13.14
CA GLU A 45 17.80 -11.23 -13.22
C GLU A 45 18.42 -10.95 -14.59
N ASP A 46 19.11 -11.93 -15.18
CA ASP A 46 19.71 -11.77 -16.51
C ASP A 46 18.65 -11.66 -17.61
N LEU A 47 17.56 -12.43 -17.49
CA LEU A 47 16.41 -12.33 -18.40
C LEU A 47 15.67 -10.99 -18.23
N TRP A 48 15.63 -10.46 -17.00
CA TRP A 48 15.11 -9.12 -16.74
C TRP A 48 15.94 -8.04 -17.46
N ARG A 49 17.26 -8.10 -17.29
CA ARG A 49 18.19 -7.16 -17.90
C ARG A 49 18.20 -7.27 -19.42
N SER A 50 18.06 -8.45 -19.99
CA SER A 50 18.11 -8.63 -21.44
C SER A 50 16.78 -8.33 -22.13
N ALA A 51 15.63 -8.65 -21.50
CA ALA A 51 14.34 -8.58 -22.17
C ALA A 51 13.16 -8.09 -21.30
N LEU A 52 12.95 -8.64 -20.10
CA LEU A 52 11.66 -8.41 -19.39
C LEU A 52 11.44 -6.95 -18.97
N ARG A 53 12.51 -6.19 -18.69
CA ARG A 53 12.37 -4.76 -18.37
C ARG A 53 11.65 -3.96 -19.46
N HIS A 54 11.76 -4.39 -20.73
CA HIS A 54 11.13 -3.71 -21.86
C HIS A 54 9.60 -3.91 -21.91
N ALA A 55 9.07 -4.90 -21.18
CA ALA A 55 7.64 -5.06 -20.99
C ALA A 55 7.05 -4.09 -19.94
N PHE A 56 7.91 -3.37 -19.20
CA PHE A 56 7.52 -2.41 -18.16
C PHE A 56 8.18 -1.04 -18.39
N PRO A 57 7.96 -0.41 -19.58
CA PRO A 57 8.66 0.81 -19.97
C PRO A 57 8.44 1.99 -19.02
N ASN A 58 7.30 2.03 -18.30
CA ASN A 58 6.93 3.13 -17.42
C ASN A 58 7.16 2.80 -15.92
N SER A 59 7.94 1.76 -15.61
CA SER A 59 8.29 1.41 -14.23
C SER A 59 9.55 2.18 -13.76
N SER A 60 9.93 2.01 -12.49
CA SER A 60 11.22 2.52 -11.96
C SER A 60 12.46 1.87 -12.62
N GLY A 61 12.28 0.87 -13.49
CA GLY A 61 13.35 0.05 -14.07
C GLY A 61 13.89 -1.03 -13.11
N ALA A 62 13.54 -0.97 -11.83
CA ALA A 62 13.96 -1.93 -10.82
C ALA A 62 13.05 -3.17 -10.82
N ARG A 63 13.62 -4.34 -11.13
CA ARG A 63 12.89 -5.63 -11.11
C ARG A 63 12.15 -5.85 -9.79
N LYS A 64 12.81 -5.53 -8.67
CA LYS A 64 12.30 -5.79 -7.32
C LYS A 64 10.96 -5.10 -7.07
N ASP A 65 10.78 -3.87 -7.57
CA ASP A 65 9.53 -3.13 -7.39
C ASP A 65 8.38 -3.77 -8.18
N VAL A 66 8.63 -4.09 -9.45
CA VAL A 66 7.64 -4.74 -10.32
C VAL A 66 7.30 -6.13 -9.80
N ALA A 67 8.30 -6.94 -9.46
CA ALA A 67 8.10 -8.29 -8.91
C ALA A 67 7.26 -8.27 -7.64
N ARG A 68 7.51 -7.30 -6.76
CA ARG A 68 6.77 -7.15 -5.50
C ARG A 68 5.32 -6.76 -5.74
N ASP A 69 5.07 -5.79 -6.62
CA ASP A 69 3.70 -5.36 -6.92
C ASP A 69 2.89 -6.48 -7.59
N VAL A 70 3.50 -7.20 -8.54
CA VAL A 70 2.86 -8.35 -9.21
C VAL A 70 2.59 -9.49 -8.22
N GLU A 71 3.51 -9.77 -7.30
CA GLU A 71 3.32 -10.81 -6.28
C GLU A 71 2.20 -10.44 -5.29
N ALA A 72 2.08 -9.17 -4.89
CA ALA A 72 0.97 -8.71 -4.07
C ALA A 72 -0.38 -8.87 -4.80
N ILE A 73 -0.45 -8.51 -6.09
CA ILE A 73 -1.64 -8.75 -6.93
C ILE A 73 -1.96 -10.24 -7.01
N ARG A 74 -0.95 -11.11 -7.15
CA ARG A 74 -1.16 -12.57 -7.21
C ARG A 74 -1.80 -13.08 -5.94
N LYS A 75 -1.30 -12.66 -4.77
CA LYS A 75 -1.88 -13.03 -3.47
C LYS A 75 -3.30 -12.52 -3.34
N PHE A 76 -3.56 -11.26 -3.70
CA PHE A 76 -4.89 -10.67 -3.67
C PHE A 76 -5.88 -11.43 -4.56
N ARG A 77 -5.52 -11.68 -5.83
CA ARG A 77 -6.33 -12.45 -6.78
C ARG A 77 -6.59 -13.86 -6.29
N ASN A 78 -5.61 -14.53 -5.69
CA ASN A 78 -5.79 -15.89 -5.18
C ASN A 78 -6.80 -15.92 -4.03
N ARG A 79 -6.76 -14.95 -3.11
CA ARG A 79 -7.78 -14.85 -2.05
C ARG A 79 -9.19 -14.68 -2.62
N LEU A 80 -9.35 -13.85 -3.66
CA LEU A 80 -10.62 -13.71 -4.37
C LEU A 80 -11.08 -15.03 -5.00
N ALA A 81 -10.18 -15.74 -5.67
CA ALA A 81 -10.48 -17.04 -6.30
C ALA A 81 -10.80 -18.15 -5.29
N HIS A 82 -10.29 -18.04 -4.06
CA HIS A 82 -10.61 -18.95 -2.95
C HIS A 82 -11.84 -18.51 -2.14
N HIS A 83 -12.53 -17.43 -2.53
CA HIS A 83 -13.66 -16.85 -1.80
C HIS A 83 -13.35 -16.51 -0.32
N ASP A 84 -12.10 -16.13 -0.03
CA ASP A 84 -11.71 -15.68 1.30
C ASP A 84 -12.45 -14.39 1.72
N SER A 85 -12.57 -14.16 3.03
CA SER A 85 -13.12 -12.91 3.55
C SER A 85 -12.29 -11.69 3.14
N MET A 86 -12.98 -10.71 2.54
CA MET A 86 -12.42 -9.43 2.09
C MET A 86 -12.61 -8.29 3.10
N LEU A 87 -13.29 -8.54 4.24
CA LEU A 87 -13.67 -7.50 5.20
C LEU A 87 -12.47 -6.77 5.79
N ASN A 88 -11.35 -7.49 5.94
CA ASN A 88 -10.08 -7.00 6.47
C ASN A 88 -9.04 -6.74 5.37
N ILE A 89 -9.50 -6.41 4.15
CA ILE A 89 -8.64 -6.00 3.04
C ILE A 89 -9.03 -4.60 2.58
N ASP A 90 -8.01 -3.81 2.24
CA ASP A 90 -8.15 -2.47 1.73
C ASP A 90 -8.25 -2.61 0.22
N ILE A 91 -9.46 -2.92 -0.24
CA ILE A 91 -9.75 -3.13 -1.65
C ILE A 91 -9.36 -1.90 -2.48
N PRO A 92 -9.66 -0.65 -2.07
CA PRO A 92 -9.17 0.52 -2.78
C PRO A 92 -7.65 0.55 -2.96
N PHE A 93 -6.91 0.17 -1.92
CA PHE A 93 -5.46 0.10 -1.97
C PHE A 93 -4.93 -1.00 -2.91
N GLU A 94 -5.49 -2.20 -2.86
CA GLU A 94 -5.09 -3.28 -3.77
C GLU A 94 -5.45 -2.97 -5.23
N MET A 95 -6.59 -2.34 -5.48
CA MET A 95 -7.00 -1.93 -6.83
C MET A 95 -6.11 -0.83 -7.39
N ARG A 96 -5.67 0.14 -6.57
CA ARG A 96 -4.60 1.09 -6.98
C ARG A 96 -3.31 0.38 -7.39
N ARG A 97 -2.94 -0.73 -6.73
CA ARG A 97 -1.78 -1.54 -7.11
C ARG A 97 -1.98 -2.20 -8.48
N VAL A 98 -3.16 -2.72 -8.76
CA VAL A 98 -3.52 -3.28 -10.08
C VAL A 98 -3.38 -2.23 -11.18
N HIS A 99 -3.98 -1.05 -10.99
CA HIS A 99 -3.87 0.06 -11.94
C HIS A 99 -2.42 0.52 -12.12
N ARG A 100 -1.62 0.55 -11.05
CA ARG A 100 -0.19 0.89 -11.13
C ARG A 100 0.61 -0.11 -11.96
N VAL A 101 0.40 -1.41 -11.79
CA VAL A 101 1.09 -2.43 -12.61
C VAL A 101 0.64 -2.36 -14.07
N ALA A 102 -0.63 -2.07 -14.35
CA ALA A 102 -1.08 -1.80 -15.71
C ALA A 102 -0.35 -0.58 -16.30
N ALA A 103 -0.17 0.49 -15.52
CA ALA A 103 0.53 1.70 -15.97
C ALA A 103 2.02 1.45 -16.25
N TYR A 104 2.67 0.55 -15.50
CA TYR A 104 4.04 0.14 -15.81
C TYR A 104 4.18 -0.44 -17.22
N ILE A 105 3.16 -1.16 -17.69
CA ILE A 105 3.11 -1.79 -19.02
C ILE A 105 2.73 -0.76 -20.08
N ASP A 106 1.58 -0.10 -19.90
CA ASP A 106 1.02 0.84 -20.88
C ASP A 106 0.02 1.79 -20.20
N THR A 107 0.21 3.09 -20.36
CA THR A 107 -0.61 4.14 -19.73
C THR A 107 -2.02 4.24 -20.34
N THR A 108 -2.19 3.88 -21.61
CA THR A 108 -3.49 3.83 -22.30
C THR A 108 -4.31 2.67 -21.76
N VAL A 109 -3.70 1.49 -21.60
CA VAL A 109 -4.35 0.30 -21.01
C VAL A 109 -4.74 0.58 -19.56
N ALA A 110 -3.86 1.21 -18.77
CA ALA A 110 -4.17 1.59 -17.40
C ALA A 110 -5.37 2.55 -17.32
N SER A 111 -5.41 3.56 -18.19
CA SER A 111 -6.53 4.51 -18.26
C SER A 111 -7.84 3.84 -18.68
N TRP A 112 -7.77 2.89 -19.62
CA TRP A 112 -8.93 2.08 -20.00
C TRP A 112 -9.42 1.20 -18.85
N LEU A 113 -8.51 0.52 -18.16
CA LEU A 113 -8.82 -0.33 -17.02
C LEU A 113 -9.47 0.48 -15.88
N ALA A 114 -8.93 1.66 -15.56
CA ALA A 114 -9.47 2.56 -14.55
C ALA A 114 -10.91 3.01 -14.87
N ARG A 115 -11.24 3.20 -16.15
CA ARG A 115 -12.60 3.57 -16.59
C ARG A 115 -13.59 2.40 -16.51
N ALA A 116 -13.12 1.18 -16.76
CA ALA A 116 -13.94 -0.03 -16.68
C ALA A 116 -14.10 -0.57 -15.24
N ASP A 117 -13.21 -0.16 -14.33
CA ASP A 117 -13.20 -0.61 -12.95
C ASP A 117 -14.39 -0.07 -12.15
N ARG A 118 -15.23 -0.99 -11.66
CA ARG A 118 -16.37 -0.69 -10.78
C ARG A 118 -16.10 -1.01 -9.31
N SER A 119 -14.92 -1.54 -8.99
CA SER A 119 -14.60 -2.04 -7.66
C SER A 119 -14.78 -0.99 -6.57
N LEU A 120 -14.39 0.27 -6.83
CA LEU A 120 -14.52 1.37 -5.87
C LEU A 120 -15.97 1.78 -5.62
N ALA A 121 -16.81 1.77 -6.67
CA ALA A 121 -18.23 2.07 -6.56
C ALA A 121 -18.94 1.00 -5.71
N VAL A 122 -18.72 -0.27 -6.03
CA VAL A 122 -19.28 -1.40 -5.25
C VAL A 122 -18.74 -1.37 -3.81
N TYR A 123 -17.47 -1.03 -3.63
CA TYR A 123 -16.88 -0.92 -2.31
C TYR A 123 -17.47 0.22 -1.47
N ALA A 124 -17.88 1.32 -2.10
CA ALA A 124 -18.55 2.43 -1.42
C ALA A 124 -19.97 2.09 -0.94
N GLU A 125 -20.62 1.11 -1.57
CA GLU A 125 -21.92 0.56 -1.12
C GLU A 125 -21.78 -0.37 0.09
N ARG A 126 -20.55 -0.68 0.52
CA ARG A 126 -20.31 -1.48 1.72
C ARG A 126 -21.03 -0.81 2.90
N PRO A 127 -21.86 -1.54 3.68
CA PRO A 127 -22.42 -1.03 4.92
C PRO A 127 -21.27 -0.57 5.83
N THR A 128 -21.10 0.75 5.96
CA THR A 128 -20.00 1.34 6.73
C THR A 128 -20.29 1.19 8.22
N PHE A 129 -19.27 0.83 8.99
CA PHE A 129 -19.22 1.24 10.39
C PHE A 129 -18.78 2.71 10.38
N GLY A 130 -19.40 3.57 11.21
CA GLY A 130 -19.22 5.03 11.21
C GLY A 130 -17.82 5.54 11.62
N PHE A 131 -16.77 4.75 11.44
CA PHE A 131 -15.39 5.08 11.78
C PHE A 131 -14.64 5.57 10.54
N ASP A 132 -14.30 6.85 10.52
CA ASP A 132 -13.55 7.51 9.43
C ASP A 132 -12.08 7.78 9.80
N THR A 133 -11.68 7.44 11.03
CA THR A 133 -10.39 7.79 11.61
C THR A 133 -9.74 6.57 12.24
N VAL A 134 -8.47 6.32 11.92
CA VAL A 134 -7.65 5.32 12.60
C VAL A 134 -6.74 5.97 13.63
N VAL A 135 -6.79 5.50 14.86
CA VAL A 135 -5.84 5.84 15.92
C VAL A 135 -4.68 4.85 15.87
N VAL A 136 -3.45 5.34 15.72
CA VAL A 136 -2.23 4.52 15.61
C VAL A 136 -1.26 4.78 16.78
N PRO A 137 -0.54 3.75 17.27
CA PRO A 137 0.49 3.94 18.27
C PRO A 137 1.66 4.66 17.62
N ALA A 138 2.04 5.80 18.20
CA ALA A 138 2.84 6.80 17.51
C ALA A 138 4.13 7.17 18.24
N LYS A 139 4.61 6.35 19.19
CA LYS A 139 5.86 6.64 19.94
C LYS A 139 7.04 7.08 19.06
N ARG A 140 7.23 6.42 17.90
CA ARG A 140 8.25 6.80 16.90
C ARG A 140 7.71 7.67 15.77
N ALA A 141 6.42 7.56 15.47
CA ALA A 141 5.83 8.21 14.30
C ALA A 141 5.36 9.64 14.58
N TRP A 142 5.14 10.00 15.83
CA TRP A 142 4.67 11.31 16.25
C TRP A 142 5.69 12.42 15.95
N PRO A 143 6.98 12.31 16.35
CA PRO A 143 7.99 13.30 15.96
C PRO A 143 8.15 13.43 14.44
N LEU A 144 8.09 12.32 13.72
CA LEU A 144 8.19 12.33 12.26
C LEU A 144 7.01 13.05 11.61
N TYR A 145 5.80 12.85 12.12
CA TYR A 145 4.62 13.56 11.64
C TYR A 145 4.73 15.07 11.88
N GLN A 146 5.20 15.50 13.05
CA GLN A 146 5.36 16.91 13.36
C GLN A 146 6.28 17.62 12.36
N ASP A 147 7.36 16.95 11.93
CA ASP A 147 8.34 17.48 11.00
C ASP A 147 7.89 17.39 9.53
N THR A 148 7.32 16.25 9.13
CA THR A 148 7.13 15.91 7.70
C THR A 148 5.68 15.84 7.24
N GLN A 149 4.73 15.91 8.18
CA GLN A 149 3.30 15.66 7.93
C GLN A 149 3.05 14.29 7.27
N ALA A 150 3.81 13.27 7.68
CA ALA A 150 3.69 11.92 7.19
C ALA A 150 3.61 10.89 8.33
N TYR A 151 2.91 9.79 8.06
CA TYR A 151 2.91 8.61 8.92
C TYR A 151 3.58 7.44 8.20
N VAL A 152 4.54 6.81 8.86
CA VAL A 152 5.33 5.69 8.32
C VAL A 152 5.14 4.46 9.19
N CYS A 153 4.90 3.31 8.57
CA CYS A 153 4.75 2.03 9.26
C CYS A 153 5.31 0.87 8.44
N GLN A 154 5.28 -0.34 9.02
CA GLN A 154 5.72 -1.55 8.34
C GLN A 154 4.97 -1.78 7.02
N PRO A 155 5.62 -2.38 6.01
CA PRO A 155 5.03 -2.58 4.69
C PRO A 155 3.91 -3.61 4.76
N GLY A 156 2.91 -3.46 3.89
CA GLY A 156 1.73 -4.35 3.84
C GLY A 156 0.82 -4.26 5.08
N ARG A 157 1.03 -3.29 5.98
CA ARG A 157 0.14 -3.07 7.11
C ARG A 157 -1.25 -2.67 6.61
N TRP A 158 -2.23 -3.48 6.96
CA TRP A 158 -3.61 -3.24 6.60
C TRP A 158 -4.30 -2.17 7.46
N PHE A 159 -5.20 -1.40 6.85
CA PHE A 159 -6.08 -0.41 7.46
C PHE A 159 -7.49 -0.53 6.87
N GLN A 160 -8.52 -0.31 7.69
CA GLN A 160 -9.87 -0.07 7.17
C GLN A 160 -9.86 1.19 6.29
N PRO A 161 -10.87 1.36 5.42
CA PRO A 161 -11.08 2.60 4.69
C PRO A 161 -11.37 3.71 5.69
N VAL A 162 -10.34 4.49 5.96
CA VAL A 162 -10.41 5.67 6.83
C VAL A 162 -9.92 6.86 6.02
N GLU A 163 -10.48 8.02 6.33
CA GLU A 163 -10.05 9.28 5.75
C GLU A 163 -8.91 9.91 6.53
N ARG A 164 -8.75 9.56 7.81
CA ARG A 164 -7.90 10.28 8.77
C ARG A 164 -7.05 9.34 9.60
N ILE A 165 -5.92 9.87 10.08
CA ILE A 165 -5.07 9.23 11.08
C ILE A 165 -5.01 10.13 12.31
N ALA A 166 -5.21 9.55 13.49
CA ALA A 166 -4.94 10.16 14.78
C ALA A 166 -3.77 9.44 15.46
N PHE A 167 -2.97 10.16 16.24
CA PHE A 167 -1.73 9.65 16.82
C PHE A 167 -1.88 9.43 18.31
N TYR A 168 -1.64 8.21 18.79
CA TYR A 168 -1.58 7.89 20.21
C TYR A 168 -0.12 7.85 20.67
N ALA A 169 0.31 8.86 21.40
CA ALA A 169 1.65 9.01 21.95
C ALA A 169 1.57 9.67 23.33
N ASP A 170 2.52 9.38 24.21
CA ASP A 170 2.61 10.00 25.55
C ASP A 170 1.31 9.88 26.36
N GLN A 171 0.68 8.70 26.25
CA GLN A 171 -0.56 8.35 26.96
C GLN A 171 -1.76 9.25 26.60
N CYS A 172 -1.75 9.88 25.42
CA CYS A 172 -2.89 10.62 24.90
C CYS A 172 -3.07 10.43 23.39
N ILE A 173 -4.28 10.68 22.90
CA ILE A 173 -4.50 10.93 21.48
C ILE A 173 -4.15 12.39 21.23
N GLN A 174 -3.17 12.62 20.35
CA GLN A 174 -2.68 13.94 20.01
C GLN A 174 -3.74 14.72 19.24
N ALA A 175 -3.73 16.04 19.42
CA ALA A 175 -4.79 16.92 18.93
C ALA A 175 -4.92 17.02 17.39
N PRO A 176 -3.85 16.95 16.58
CA PRO A 176 -4.00 16.91 15.12
C PRO A 176 -4.63 15.61 14.63
N VAL A 177 -5.70 15.74 13.83
CA VAL A 177 -6.39 14.62 13.15
C VAL A 177 -6.33 14.88 11.64
N PRO A 178 -5.15 14.73 11.02
CA PRO A 178 -4.98 15.03 9.62
C PRO A 178 -5.70 14.05 8.69
N LYS A 179 -6.09 14.55 7.52
CA LYS A 179 -6.59 13.74 6.41
C LYS A 179 -5.45 13.02 5.70
N ILE A 180 -5.70 11.78 5.31
CA ILE A 180 -4.85 11.00 4.40
C ILE A 180 -5.00 11.58 2.99
N LEU A 181 -3.94 12.21 2.48
CA LEU A 181 -3.90 12.78 1.13
C LEU A 181 -3.39 11.76 0.12
N TYR A 182 -2.42 10.95 0.53
CA TYR A 182 -1.81 9.94 -0.33
C TYR A 182 -1.28 8.78 0.51
N ARG A 183 -1.30 7.58 -0.05
CA ARG A 183 -0.75 6.37 0.56
C ARG A 183 0.06 5.60 -0.48
N ARG A 184 1.29 5.24 -0.12
CA ARG A 184 2.13 4.33 -0.89
C ARG A 184 2.72 3.26 0.01
N ASP A 185 2.54 2.02 -0.39
CA ASP A 185 3.13 0.87 0.31
C ASP A 185 4.41 0.42 -0.39
N ASN A 186 5.26 -0.26 0.37
CA ASN A 186 6.52 -0.81 -0.08
C ASN A 186 7.41 0.23 -0.76
N VAL A 187 7.61 1.36 -0.10
CA VAL A 187 8.63 2.33 -0.48
C VAL A 187 9.98 1.83 0.01
N THR A 188 10.97 1.77 -0.88
CA THR A 188 12.35 1.49 -0.51
C THR A 188 12.92 2.70 0.24
N TRP A 189 13.43 2.46 1.44
CA TRP A 189 13.83 3.52 2.37
C TRP A 189 15.34 3.63 2.39
N THR A 190 15.91 4.19 1.33
CA THR A 190 17.36 4.37 1.18
C THR A 190 17.66 5.76 0.64
N PRO A 191 18.85 6.33 0.91
CA PRO A 191 19.25 7.61 0.33
C PRO A 191 19.13 7.64 -1.20
N ARG A 192 19.58 6.57 -1.87
CA ARG A 192 19.49 6.46 -3.33
C ARG A 192 18.05 6.53 -3.84
N GLU A 193 17.11 5.91 -3.14
CA GLU A 193 15.69 5.98 -3.53
C GLU A 193 15.11 7.36 -3.24
N ALA A 194 15.53 8.03 -2.16
CA ALA A 194 15.15 9.42 -1.90
C ALA A 194 15.60 10.36 -3.02
N GLU A 195 16.86 10.25 -3.47
CA GLU A 195 17.39 11.01 -4.62
C GLU A 195 16.54 10.76 -5.88
N ARG A 196 16.32 9.49 -6.22
CA ARG A 196 15.51 9.11 -7.40
C ARG A 196 14.08 9.68 -7.33
N LEU A 197 13.47 9.69 -6.15
CA LEU A 197 12.12 10.22 -5.94
C LEU A 197 12.09 11.76 -5.94
N ALA A 198 13.17 12.42 -5.53
CA ALA A 198 13.30 13.87 -5.57
C ALA A 198 13.36 14.40 -7.01
N ASP A 199 13.94 13.61 -7.92
CA ASP A 199 14.03 13.93 -9.35
C ASP A 199 12.75 13.57 -10.14
N SER A 200 11.72 13.04 -9.48
CA SER A 200 10.45 12.65 -10.12
C SER A 200 9.54 13.85 -10.38
N ASP A 201 8.82 13.83 -11.50
CA ASP A 201 7.78 14.82 -11.81
C ASP A 201 6.57 14.72 -10.86
N ASP A 202 6.33 13.53 -10.27
CA ASP A 202 5.23 13.32 -9.31
C ASP A 202 5.49 14.11 -8.01
N ARG A 203 4.55 15.00 -7.65
CA ARG A 203 4.61 15.78 -6.41
C ARG A 203 4.66 14.90 -5.16
N ASN A 204 3.96 13.77 -5.15
CA ASN A 204 3.95 12.83 -4.03
C ASN A 204 5.29 12.09 -3.90
N ASP A 205 5.97 11.79 -5.01
CA ASP A 205 7.32 11.22 -4.98
C ASP A 205 8.29 12.16 -4.29
N ARG A 206 8.31 13.45 -4.68
CA ARG A 206 9.16 14.47 -4.08
C ARG A 206 8.87 14.68 -2.59
N LYS A 207 7.60 14.61 -2.18
CA LYS A 207 7.23 14.61 -0.76
C LYS A 207 7.76 13.38 -0.03
N ILE A 208 7.64 12.19 -0.61
CA ILE A 208 8.16 10.96 0.00
C ILE A 208 9.69 11.00 0.09
N ALA A 209 10.39 11.54 -0.90
CA ALA A 209 11.83 11.78 -0.84
C ALA A 209 12.21 12.60 0.40
N SER A 210 11.49 13.71 0.63
CA SER A 210 11.70 14.58 1.79
C SER A 210 11.46 13.84 3.12
N VAL A 211 10.40 13.01 3.19
CA VAL A 211 10.11 12.17 4.36
C VAL A 211 11.21 11.15 4.61
N ILE A 212 11.74 10.48 3.56
CA ILE A 212 12.84 9.53 3.70
C ILE A 212 14.07 10.24 4.28
N THR A 213 14.46 11.38 3.71
CA THR A 213 15.62 12.17 4.17
C THR A 213 15.48 12.57 5.64
N ALA A 214 14.38 13.22 6.03
CA ALA A 214 14.14 13.68 7.39
C ALA A 214 14.08 12.53 8.41
N SER A 215 13.47 11.41 8.04
CA SER A 215 13.34 10.26 8.94
C SER A 215 14.70 9.65 9.34
N ARG A 216 15.75 9.81 8.53
CA ARG A 216 17.09 9.28 8.84
C ARG A 216 17.74 10.00 10.02
N GLU A 217 17.57 11.32 10.09
CA GLU A 217 18.01 12.14 11.23
C GLU A 217 17.29 11.72 12.53
N GLN A 218 16.08 11.15 12.38
CA GLN A 218 15.28 10.60 13.47
C GLN A 218 15.51 9.09 13.72
N GLY A 219 16.59 8.50 13.18
CA GLY A 219 16.99 7.12 13.45
C GLY A 219 16.13 6.04 12.79
N TRP A 220 15.42 6.36 11.71
CA TRP A 220 14.74 5.34 10.91
C TRP A 220 15.76 4.53 10.09
N ALA A 221 15.65 3.20 10.16
CA ALA A 221 16.55 2.29 9.48
C ALA A 221 16.22 2.17 7.99
N GLU A 222 17.19 1.74 7.20
CA GLU A 222 16.92 1.35 5.82
C GLU A 222 16.02 0.10 5.77
N GLY A 223 15.17 0.03 4.76
CA GLY A 223 14.26 -1.08 4.61
C GLY A 223 13.11 -0.80 3.64
N MET A 224 11.98 -1.42 3.90
CA MET A 224 10.74 -1.23 3.16
C MET A 224 9.68 -0.72 4.12
N TYR A 225 8.95 0.32 3.75
CA TYR A 225 7.88 0.88 4.58
C TYR A 225 6.63 1.20 3.77
N GLN A 226 5.52 1.35 4.48
CA GLN A 226 4.32 2.00 3.99
C GLN A 226 4.30 3.44 4.52
N VAL A 227 4.04 4.40 3.63
CA VAL A 227 3.97 5.84 3.94
C VAL A 227 2.61 6.40 3.60
N PHE A 228 2.13 7.28 4.47
CA PHE A 228 0.94 8.09 4.30
C PHE A 228 1.37 9.55 4.33
N LEU A 229 1.08 10.30 3.27
CA LEU A 229 1.21 11.75 3.26
C LEU A 229 -0.09 12.35 3.78
N LEU A 230 0.03 13.20 4.78
CA LEU A 230 -1.09 13.72 5.56
C LEU A 230 -1.24 15.22 5.33
N SER A 231 -2.45 15.74 5.55
CA SER A 231 -2.68 17.19 5.53
C SER A 231 -2.00 17.86 6.73
N GLY A 232 -1.32 18.98 6.53
CA GLY A 232 -0.77 19.78 7.62
C GLY A 232 -1.64 20.99 8.02
N PRO A 233 -1.22 21.75 9.05
CA PRO A 233 -1.90 22.98 9.46
C PRO A 233 -2.15 23.94 8.29
N GLY A 234 -3.32 24.56 8.25
CA GLY A 234 -3.75 25.44 7.15
C GLY A 234 -4.37 24.74 5.94
N HIS A 235 -4.27 23.40 5.83
CA HIS A 235 -5.02 22.66 4.83
C HIS A 235 -6.52 22.59 5.23
N PRO A 236 -7.48 22.83 4.33
CA PRO A 236 -8.91 22.93 4.67
C PRO A 236 -9.54 21.64 5.21
N GLN A 237 -8.87 20.51 5.02
CA GLN A 237 -9.31 19.19 5.52
C GLN A 237 -8.46 18.68 6.69
N HIS A 238 -7.49 19.47 7.18
CA HIS A 238 -6.78 19.18 8.40
C HIS A 238 -7.68 19.53 9.59
N ARG A 239 -7.89 18.57 10.49
CA ARG A 239 -8.67 18.78 11.72
C ARG A 239 -7.73 18.88 12.91
N GLN A 240 -8.13 19.70 13.87
CA GLN A 240 -7.39 20.00 15.08
C GLN A 240 -8.40 19.94 16.23
N LEU A 241 -8.17 19.06 17.19
CA LEU A 241 -8.93 19.02 18.44
C LEU A 241 -8.49 20.19 19.33
N ASP A 242 -9.39 20.65 20.20
CA ASP A 242 -9.11 21.72 21.16
C ASP A 242 -7.99 21.31 22.13
N THR A 243 -8.02 20.07 22.59
CA THR A 243 -7.01 19.48 23.49
C THR A 243 -6.69 18.05 23.09
N ALA A 244 -5.47 17.58 23.41
CA ALA A 244 -5.16 16.16 23.33
C ALA A 244 -6.05 15.37 24.29
N LEU A 245 -6.47 14.15 23.90
CA LEU A 245 -7.37 13.32 24.71
C LEU A 245 -6.54 12.39 25.61
N PRO A 246 -6.46 12.62 26.94
CA PRO A 246 -5.71 11.77 27.84
C PRO A 246 -6.29 10.35 27.95
N HIS A 247 -5.41 9.39 28.23
CA HIS A 247 -5.76 8.03 28.58
C HIS A 247 -5.45 7.76 30.05
N GLU A 248 -6.50 7.67 30.87
CA GLU A 248 -6.38 7.64 32.32
C GLU A 248 -5.94 6.27 32.86
N THR A 249 -6.15 5.19 32.10
CA THR A 249 -5.82 3.84 32.56
C THR A 249 -4.31 3.54 32.42
N SER A 250 -3.67 3.24 33.56
CA SER A 250 -2.26 2.81 33.62
C SER A 250 -2.12 1.30 33.87
N GLY A 251 -1.09 0.67 33.33
CA GLY A 251 -0.77 -0.74 33.59
C GLY A 251 -0.24 -1.48 32.35
N ARG A 252 0.26 -2.70 32.55
CA ARG A 252 0.72 -3.53 31.42
C ARG A 252 -0.49 -3.87 30.54
N GLY A 253 -0.42 -3.44 29.27
CA GLY A 253 -1.48 -3.69 28.30
C GLY A 253 -2.66 -2.71 28.37
N SER A 254 -2.62 -1.70 29.25
CA SER A 254 -3.71 -0.73 29.39
C SER A 254 -3.83 0.23 28.21
N ALA A 255 -2.75 0.41 27.44
CA ALA A 255 -2.68 1.35 26.33
C ALA A 255 -3.92 1.30 25.43
N PHE A 256 -4.55 2.47 25.22
CA PHE A 256 -5.75 2.61 24.40
C PHE A 256 -5.59 1.96 23.02
N VAL A 257 -4.39 2.07 22.43
CA VAL A 257 -4.03 1.44 21.15
C VAL A 257 -2.71 0.69 21.25
N GLN A 258 -2.74 -0.61 20.96
CA GLN A 258 -1.54 -1.45 20.82
C GLN A 258 -1.14 -1.68 19.36
N ARG A 259 -2.13 -1.89 18.48
CA ARG A 259 -1.92 -2.04 17.03
C ARG A 259 -2.53 -0.86 16.30
N GLN A 260 -3.85 -0.79 16.22
CA GLN A 260 -4.62 0.34 15.71
C GLN A 260 -6.05 0.22 16.23
N ARG A 261 -6.77 1.32 16.34
CA ARG A 261 -8.20 1.35 16.71
C ARG A 261 -8.93 2.29 15.76
N TYR A 262 -10.18 2.01 15.46
CA TYR A 262 -11.01 2.82 14.57
C TYR A 262 -12.06 3.57 15.38
N VAL A 263 -12.23 4.85 15.08
CA VAL A 263 -13.15 5.78 15.72
C VAL A 263 -13.68 6.74 14.66
N SER A 264 -14.73 7.50 14.98
CA SER A 264 -15.18 8.61 14.14
C SER A 264 -14.49 9.91 14.55
N LEU A 265 -14.32 10.83 13.60
CA LEU A 265 -13.86 12.19 13.87
C LEU A 265 -14.80 12.87 14.87
N HIS A 266 -16.11 12.66 14.71
CA HIS A 266 -17.11 13.22 15.61
C HIS A 266 -16.87 12.78 17.07
N GLN A 267 -16.63 11.49 17.30
CA GLN A 267 -16.29 10.98 18.64
C GLN A 267 -15.03 11.65 19.20
N LEU A 268 -14.01 11.88 18.37
CA LEU A 268 -12.78 12.56 18.80
C LEU A 268 -13.01 14.03 19.15
N GLU A 269 -13.84 14.73 18.37
CA GLU A 269 -14.17 16.15 18.57
C GLU A 269 -15.06 16.39 19.81
N THR A 270 -15.87 15.41 20.21
CA THR A 270 -16.76 15.53 21.38
C THR A 270 -16.22 14.89 22.66
N ALA A 271 -15.15 14.10 22.57
CA ALA A 271 -14.56 13.41 23.72
C ALA A 271 -13.69 14.35 24.57
N HIS A 272 -13.62 14.07 25.87
CA HIS A 272 -12.67 14.70 26.78
C HIS A 272 -11.51 13.77 27.12
N THR A 273 -11.77 12.46 27.14
CA THR A 273 -10.78 11.42 27.40
C THR A 273 -10.95 10.26 26.42
N THR A 274 -9.97 9.37 26.38
CA THR A 274 -10.12 8.12 25.60
C THR A 274 -11.21 7.17 26.13
N ALA A 275 -11.72 7.37 27.35
CA ALA A 275 -12.81 6.56 27.90
C ALA A 275 -14.17 6.87 27.24
N ASP A 276 -14.33 8.08 26.68
CA ASP A 276 -15.54 8.52 25.99
C ASP A 276 -15.68 7.89 24.59
N LEU A 277 -14.60 7.29 24.09
CA LEU A 277 -14.55 6.69 22.75
C LEU A 277 -15.16 5.28 22.81
N SER A 278 -16.44 5.19 22.50
CA SER A 278 -17.16 3.92 22.36
C SER A 278 -16.58 3.08 21.20
N THR A 279 -16.24 1.82 21.51
CA THR A 279 -15.80 0.79 20.55
C THR A 279 -16.96 0.00 19.98
#